data_AF-A0A846W2Y5-F1
#
_entry.id   AF-A0A846W2Y5-F1
#
_cell.length_a   1.000
_cell.length_b   1.000
_cell.length_c   1.000
_cell.angle_alpha   90.00
_cell.angle_beta   90.00
_cell.angle_gamma   90.00
#
_symmetry.space_group_name_H-M   'P 1'
#
loop_
_entity.id
_entity.type
_entity.pdbx_description
1 polymer ?
#
loop_
_entity_poly.entity_id
_entity_poly.type
_entity_poly.pdbx_seq_one_letter_code
_entity_poly.pdbx_strand_id
1 'polypeptide(L)'
;MLLQQALTDPGPRPLPTRVEDLLRNLAAPPRLAAHLRAVHEVAWELADWVDSHYRGLLFDRDAVLFGAATHDIGKILHPEELSGPGSAHEQAGYELLVAHGFAEESARFAWTHSSWTAPEVRMEDLLVSA
;
A
#
# COMPACT_ATOMS: atom_id res chain seq x y z
N MET A 1 -7.33 4.12 -20.31
CA MET A 1 -7.49 5.58 -20.08
C MET A 1 -7.73 5.91 -18.61
N LEU A 2 -8.78 5.38 -17.95
CA LEU A 2 -9.08 5.74 -16.56
C LEU A 2 -8.00 5.31 -15.54
N LEU A 3 -7.42 4.12 -15.67
CA LEU A 3 -6.30 3.70 -14.80
C LEU A 3 -5.07 4.59 -14.98
N GLN A 4 -4.76 4.96 -16.22
CA GLN A 4 -3.66 5.88 -16.50
C GLN A 4 -3.88 7.22 -15.79
N GLN A 5 -5.08 7.79 -15.92
CA GLN A 5 -5.45 9.02 -15.23
C GLN A 5 -5.34 8.86 -13.70
N ALA A 6 -5.90 7.79 -13.14
CA ALA A 6 -5.76 7.52 -11.71
C ALA A 6 -4.29 7.47 -11.24
N LEU A 7 -3.38 6.95 -12.05
CA LEU A 7 -1.94 6.87 -11.73
C LEU A 7 -1.18 8.19 -11.96
N THR A 8 -1.61 9.05 -12.89
CA THR A 8 -0.82 10.22 -13.31
C THR A 8 -1.50 11.58 -13.17
N ASP A 9 -2.76 11.62 -12.75
CA ASP A 9 -3.46 12.89 -12.51
C ASP A 9 -2.71 13.71 -11.44
N PRO A 10 -2.68 15.05 -11.59
CA PRO A 10 -1.99 15.92 -10.64
C PRO A 10 -2.60 15.80 -9.24
N GLY A 11 -1.79 16.05 -8.22
CA GLY A 11 -2.19 15.93 -6.82
C GLY A 11 -1.22 15.03 -6.05
N PRO A 12 -1.63 13.82 -5.60
CA PRO A 12 -0.77 12.91 -4.83
C PRO A 12 0.56 12.59 -5.52
N ARG A 13 1.61 12.33 -4.74
CA ARG A 13 2.89 11.82 -5.26
C ARG A 13 2.70 10.54 -6.11
N PRO A 14 3.56 10.30 -7.12
CA PRO A 14 3.54 9.06 -7.90
C PRO A 14 3.88 7.87 -7.01
N LEU A 15 3.38 6.68 -7.38
CA LEU A 15 3.76 5.45 -6.69
C LEU A 15 5.17 5.01 -7.12
N PRO A 16 5.83 4.10 -6.40
CA PRO A 16 7.05 3.47 -6.89
C PRO A 16 6.81 2.85 -8.28
N THR A 17 7.73 3.07 -9.23
CA THR A 17 7.55 2.67 -10.64
C THR A 17 7.17 1.20 -10.79
N ARG A 18 7.80 0.29 -10.01
CA ARG A 18 7.50 -1.14 -10.04
C ARG A 18 6.06 -1.46 -9.61
N VAL A 19 5.50 -0.66 -8.70
CA VAL A 19 4.09 -0.78 -8.28
C VAL A 19 3.16 -0.26 -9.36
N GLU A 20 3.46 0.89 -9.97
CA GLU A 20 2.66 1.39 -11.11
C GLU A 20 2.63 0.41 -12.28
N ASP A 21 3.79 -0.15 -12.63
CA ASP A 21 3.90 -1.16 -13.69
C ASP A 21 3.07 -2.40 -13.36
N LEU A 22 3.11 -2.86 -12.11
CA LEU A 22 2.28 -3.98 -11.66
C LEU A 22 0.78 -3.66 -11.78
N LEU A 23 0.34 -2.49 -11.31
CA LEU A 23 -1.07 -2.07 -11.41
C LEU A 23 -1.53 -1.99 -12.87
N ARG A 24 -0.66 -1.53 -13.78
CA ARG A 24 -0.92 -1.50 -15.23
C ARG A 24 -1.04 -2.90 -15.81
N ASN A 25 -0.07 -3.76 -15.51
CA ASN A 25 -0.01 -5.14 -16.02
C ASN A 25 -1.21 -5.97 -15.57
N LEU A 26 -1.69 -5.74 -14.36
CA LEU A 26 -2.86 -6.42 -13.79
C LEU A 26 -4.18 -5.70 -14.11
N ALA A 27 -4.17 -4.64 -14.92
CA ALA A 27 -5.34 -3.84 -15.26
C ALA A 27 -6.16 -3.42 -14.03
N ALA A 28 -5.47 -2.93 -12.99
CA ALA A 28 -6.08 -2.61 -11.70
C ALA A 28 -7.28 -1.65 -11.83
N PRO A 29 -8.31 -1.80 -10.97
CA PRO A 29 -9.42 -0.86 -10.93
C PRO A 29 -8.93 0.58 -10.71
N PRO A 30 -9.37 1.58 -11.50
CA PRO A 30 -8.90 2.96 -11.36
C PRO A 30 -9.10 3.54 -9.95
N ARG A 31 -10.18 3.16 -9.27
CA ARG A 31 -10.46 3.56 -7.89
C ARG A 31 -9.39 3.05 -6.91
N LEU A 32 -8.91 1.82 -7.11
CA LEU A 32 -7.82 1.26 -6.29
C LEU A 32 -6.53 2.05 -6.49
N ALA A 33 -6.14 2.31 -7.75
CA ALA A 33 -4.94 3.07 -8.05
C ALA A 33 -4.99 4.50 -7.46
N ALA A 34 -6.14 5.17 -7.55
CA ALA A 34 -6.34 6.49 -6.94
C ALA A 34 -6.25 6.44 -5.40
N HIS A 35 -6.83 5.41 -4.78
CA HIS A 35 -6.75 5.19 -3.34
C HIS A 35 -5.31 4.96 -2.88
N LEU A 36 -4.58 4.03 -3.50
CA LEU A 36 -3.19 3.73 -3.17
C LEU A 36 -2.30 4.97 -3.29
N ARG A 37 -2.52 5.82 -4.31
CA ARG A 37 -1.81 7.11 -4.43
C ARG A 37 -2.12 8.08 -3.30
N ALA A 38 -3.39 8.21 -2.91
CA ALA A 38 -3.77 9.09 -1.82
C ALA A 38 -3.16 8.63 -0.48
N VAL A 39 -3.15 7.33 -0.20
CA VAL A 39 -2.54 6.78 1.03
C VAL A 39 -1.01 6.89 0.98
N HIS A 40 -0.39 6.66 -0.19
CA HIS A 40 1.04 6.85 -0.36
C HIS A 40 1.49 8.31 -0.11
N GLU A 41 0.68 9.28 -0.55
CA GLU A 41 0.90 10.70 -0.25
C GLU A 41 0.86 10.97 1.26
N VAL A 42 -0.16 10.46 1.95
CA VAL A 42 -0.28 10.58 3.41
C VAL A 42 0.88 9.90 4.12
N ALA A 43 1.35 8.75 3.63
CA ALA A 43 2.51 8.06 4.20
C ALA A 43 3.80 8.90 4.08
N TRP A 44 3.98 9.66 2.99
CA TRP A 44 5.07 10.64 2.88
C TRP A 44 4.97 11.71 3.97
N GLU A 45 3.78 12.30 4.13
CA GLU A 45 3.55 13.35 5.12
C GLU A 45 3.73 12.85 6.55
N LEU A 46 3.24 11.64 6.86
CA LEU A 46 3.39 11.01 8.15
C LEU A 46 4.86 10.67 8.45
N ALA A 47 5.58 10.10 7.49
CA ALA A 47 7.00 9.79 7.67
C ALA A 47 7.83 11.06 7.91
N ASP A 48 7.59 12.14 7.16
CA ASP A 48 8.24 13.45 7.37
C ASP A 48 7.92 14.04 8.75
N TRP A 49 6.66 13.90 9.18
CA TRP A 49 6.22 14.39 10.48
C TRP A 49 6.88 13.61 11.62
N VAL A 50 6.95 12.29 11.52
CA VAL A 50 7.61 11.42 12.51
C VAL A 50 9.11 11.73 12.56
N ASP A 51 9.79 11.83 11.43
CA ASP A 51 11.22 12.14 11.36
C ASP A 51 11.54 13.50 12.01
N SER A 52 10.65 14.49 11.85
CA SER A 52 10.84 15.83 12.40
C SER A 52 10.52 15.95 13.90
N HIS A 53 9.54 15.20 14.42
CA HIS A 53 9.05 15.31 15.79
C HIS A 53 9.56 14.21 16.74
N TYR A 54 9.95 13.05 16.21
CA TYR A 54 10.38 11.87 16.98
C TYR A 54 11.71 11.33 16.47
N ARG A 55 12.76 12.17 16.50
CA ARG A 55 14.11 11.82 15.98
C ARG A 55 14.76 10.56 16.55
N GLY A 56 14.26 10.03 17.67
CA GLY A 56 14.74 8.79 18.28
C GLY A 56 13.96 7.54 17.85
N LEU A 57 12.85 7.71 17.13
CA LEU A 57 12.07 6.60 16.60
C LEU A 57 12.69 6.15 15.28
N LEU A 58 13.21 4.92 15.27
CA LEU A 58 13.76 4.29 14.08
C LEU A 58 12.65 3.48 13.41
N PHE A 59 12.43 3.73 12.13
CA PHE A 59 11.56 2.93 11.27
C PHE A 59 12.12 2.93 9.85
N ASP A 60 11.81 1.88 9.09
CA ASP A 60 12.13 1.82 7.66
C ASP A 60 11.10 2.62 6.86
N ARG A 61 11.49 3.84 6.49
CA ARG A 61 10.67 4.75 5.69
C ARG A 61 10.31 4.17 4.32
N ASP A 62 11.25 3.52 3.64
CA ASP A 62 11.01 2.96 2.31
C ASP A 62 10.00 1.80 2.40
N ALA A 63 10.07 1.01 3.47
CA ALA A 63 9.09 -0.03 3.76
C ALA A 63 7.68 0.56 4.00
N VAL A 64 7.55 1.64 4.77
CA VAL A 64 6.25 2.32 4.98
C VAL A 64 5.67 2.84 3.67
N LEU A 65 6.49 3.52 2.87
CA LEU A 65 6.06 4.07 1.58
C LEU A 65 5.63 2.97 0.61
N PHE A 66 6.35 1.84 0.59
CA PHE A 66 5.98 0.66 -0.18
C PHE A 66 4.68 0.02 0.32
N GLY A 67 4.55 -0.15 1.64
CA GLY A 67 3.37 -0.72 2.27
C GLY A 67 2.12 0.09 1.94
N ALA A 68 2.17 1.40 2.11
CA ALA A 68 1.08 2.31 1.75
C ALA A 68 0.68 2.19 0.27
N ALA A 69 1.67 2.08 -0.62
CA ALA A 69 1.46 1.93 -2.06
C ALA A 69 0.86 0.58 -2.49
N THR A 70 0.82 -0.43 -1.61
CA THR A 70 0.47 -1.81 -1.97
C THR A 70 -0.49 -2.53 -1.03
N HIS A 71 -0.81 -1.97 0.15
CA HIS A 71 -1.57 -2.67 1.19
C HIS A 71 -2.90 -3.26 0.68
N ASP A 72 -3.60 -2.53 -0.19
CA ASP A 72 -4.91 -2.90 -0.71
C ASP A 72 -4.84 -3.65 -2.06
N ILE A 73 -3.66 -4.06 -2.53
CA ILE A 73 -3.47 -4.59 -3.89
C ILE A 73 -4.28 -5.86 -4.18
N GLY A 74 -4.61 -6.64 -3.15
CA GLY A 74 -5.48 -7.82 -3.30
C GLY A 74 -6.89 -7.50 -3.78
N LYS A 75 -7.34 -6.23 -3.69
CA LYS A 75 -8.64 -5.79 -4.22
C LYS A 75 -8.70 -5.79 -5.75
N ILE A 76 -7.57 -6.07 -6.43
CA ILE A 76 -7.56 -6.45 -7.85
C ILE A 76 -8.28 -7.80 -8.05
N LEU A 77 -8.04 -8.75 -7.14
CA LEU A 77 -8.62 -10.10 -7.18
C LEU A 77 -10.00 -10.15 -6.49
N HIS A 78 -10.24 -9.25 -5.54
CA HIS A 78 -11.48 -9.11 -4.78
C HIS A 78 -12.11 -7.71 -4.97
N PRO A 79 -12.54 -7.34 -6.19
CA PRO A 79 -13.04 -6.00 -6.49
C PRO A 79 -14.32 -5.63 -5.71
N GLU A 80 -15.08 -6.61 -5.23
CA GLU A 80 -16.22 -6.41 -4.34
C GLU A 80 -15.84 -5.72 -3.02
N GLU A 81 -14.60 -5.89 -2.55
CA GLU A 81 -14.08 -5.31 -1.30
C GLU A 81 -13.55 -3.87 -1.50
N LEU A 82 -13.62 -3.31 -2.72
CA LEU A 82 -13.32 -1.88 -2.95
C LEU A 82 -14.33 -0.92 -2.31
N SER A 83 -15.52 -1.44 -1.99
CA SER A 83 -16.62 -0.66 -1.43
C SER A 83 -17.54 -1.48 -0.52
N GLY A 84 -17.46 -2.82 -0.58
CA GLY A 84 -18.09 -3.72 0.37
C GLY A 84 -17.15 -4.11 1.51
N PRO A 85 -17.70 -4.71 2.59
CA PRO A 85 -16.89 -5.31 3.64
C PRO A 85 -16.17 -6.56 3.12
N GLY A 86 -15.05 -6.91 3.76
CA GLY A 86 -14.32 -8.14 3.47
C GLY A 86 -12.85 -8.03 3.89
N SER A 87 -12.17 -9.17 3.85
CA SER A 87 -10.74 -9.29 4.17
C SER A 87 -10.04 -10.31 3.28
N ALA A 88 -10.70 -10.80 2.22
CA ALA A 88 -10.10 -11.77 1.31
C ALA A 88 -8.93 -11.15 0.53
N HIS A 89 -8.97 -9.83 0.30
CA HIS A 89 -7.86 -9.10 -0.33
C HIS A 89 -6.54 -9.16 0.46
N GLU A 90 -6.57 -9.45 1.77
CA GLU A 90 -5.36 -9.44 2.59
C GLU A 90 -4.41 -10.58 2.21
N GLN A 91 -4.88 -11.83 2.31
CA GLN A 91 -4.12 -13.02 1.86
C GLN A 91 -3.81 -12.96 0.37
N ALA A 92 -4.81 -12.58 -0.44
CA ALA A 92 -4.68 -12.54 -1.89
C ALA A 92 -3.65 -11.50 -2.33
N GLY A 93 -3.59 -10.34 -1.66
CA GLY A 93 -2.62 -9.29 -1.92
C GLY A 93 -1.19 -9.72 -1.59
N TYR A 94 -1.00 -10.39 -0.45
CA TYR A 94 0.29 -10.98 -0.08
C TYR A 94 0.78 -11.96 -1.15
N GLU A 95 -0.06 -12.94 -1.51
CA GLU A 95 0.29 -13.97 -2.50
C GLU A 95 0.58 -13.35 -3.87
N LEU A 96 -0.20 -12.35 -4.27
CA LEU A 96 -0.02 -11.63 -5.53
C LEU A 96 1.33 -10.92 -5.59
N LEU A 97 1.74 -10.23 -4.53
CA LEU A 97 3.03 -9.54 -4.47
C LEU A 97 4.20 -10.54 -4.51
N VAL A 98 4.14 -11.62 -3.73
CA VAL A 98 5.17 -12.67 -3.74
C VAL A 98 5.29 -13.31 -5.12
N ALA A 99 4.16 -13.63 -5.77
CA ALA A 99 4.14 -14.19 -7.12
C ALA A 99 4.76 -13.26 -8.18
N HIS A 100 4.75 -11.94 -7.95
CA HIS A 100 5.39 -10.93 -8.82
C HIS A 100 6.82 -10.56 -8.36
N GLY A 101 7.41 -11.38 -7.48
CA GLY A 101 8.81 -11.30 -7.07
C GLY A 101 9.12 -10.18 -6.09
N PHE A 102 8.13 -9.68 -5.33
CA PHE A 102 8.38 -8.83 -4.18
C PHE A 102 8.79 -9.71 -2.99
N ALA A 103 9.66 -9.19 -2.12
CA ALA A 103 10.09 -9.93 -0.94
C ALA A 103 8.91 -10.13 0.01
N GLU A 104 8.87 -11.28 0.70
CA GLU A 104 7.82 -11.59 1.69
C GLU A 104 7.72 -10.51 2.77
N GLU A 105 8.87 -9.98 3.22
CA GLU A 105 8.91 -8.91 4.20
C GLU A 105 8.18 -7.65 3.70
N SER A 106 8.30 -7.29 2.43
CA SER A 106 7.54 -6.18 1.86
C SER A 106 6.08 -6.54 1.61
N ALA A 107 5.81 -7.77 1.15
CA ALA A 107 4.45 -8.24 0.84
C ALA A 107 3.55 -8.32 2.08
N ARG A 108 4.12 -8.47 3.28
CA ARG A 108 3.37 -8.55 4.55
C ARG A 108 2.40 -7.40 4.76
N PHE A 109 2.70 -6.20 4.26
CA PHE A 109 1.84 -5.02 4.45
C PHE A 109 0.44 -5.21 3.83
N ALA A 110 0.31 -6.06 2.80
CA ALA A 110 -1.01 -6.42 2.28
C ALA A 110 -1.86 -7.20 3.28
N TRP A 111 -1.21 -7.91 4.20
CA TRP A 111 -1.84 -8.70 5.26
C TRP A 111 -2.00 -7.92 6.58
N THR A 112 -0.99 -7.15 6.98
CA THR A 112 -0.90 -6.59 8.34
C THR A 112 -1.61 -5.26 8.52
N HIS A 113 -2.01 -4.58 7.44
CA HIS A 113 -2.52 -3.20 7.52
C HIS A 113 -3.81 -3.06 8.35
N SER A 114 -4.64 -4.10 8.45
CA SER A 114 -5.86 -4.10 9.26
C SER A 114 -5.63 -4.48 10.73
N SER A 115 -4.39 -4.84 11.11
CA SER A 115 -4.04 -5.32 12.45
C SER A 115 -3.14 -4.35 13.21
N TRP A 116 -3.57 -3.98 14.41
CA TRP A 116 -2.88 -2.96 15.24
C TRP A 116 -2.22 -3.55 16.49
N THR A 117 -2.64 -4.74 16.91
CA THR A 117 -2.28 -5.33 18.20
C THR A 117 -1.65 -6.72 18.09
N ALA A 118 -1.50 -7.24 16.88
CA ALA A 118 -0.87 -8.53 16.70
C ALA A 118 0.63 -8.47 17.06
N PRO A 119 1.20 -9.53 17.67
CA PRO A 119 2.58 -9.54 18.16
C PRO A 119 3.64 -9.23 17.09
N GLU A 120 3.33 -9.49 15.82
CA GLU A 120 4.20 -9.30 14.66
C GLU A 120 4.17 -7.88 14.08
N VAL A 121 3.22 -7.03 14.49
CA VAL A 121 3.06 -5.66 14.01
C VAL A 121 4.24 -4.81 14.50
N ARG A 122 4.93 -4.17 13.55
CA ARG A 122 6.05 -3.25 13.81
C ARG A 122 5.60 -1.80 13.65
N MET A 123 6.51 -0.87 13.93
CA MET A 123 6.22 0.56 13.75
C MET A 123 5.84 0.87 12.29
N GLU A 124 6.51 0.23 11.33
CA GLU A 124 6.21 0.39 9.92
C GLU A 124 4.79 -0.07 9.58
N ASP A 125 4.35 -1.19 10.16
CA ASP A 125 3.02 -1.73 9.95
C ASP A 125 1.95 -0.76 10.50
N LEU A 126 2.16 -0.17 11.68
CA LEU A 126 1.29 0.86 12.25
C LEU A 126 1.21 2.15 11.41
N LEU A 127 2.32 2.53 10.76
CA LEU A 127 2.38 3.69 9.87
C LEU A 127 1.72 3.44 8.51
N VAL A 128 1.48 2.17 8.16
CA VAL A 128 0.78 1.75 6.94
C VAL A 128 -0.70 1.47 7.21
N SER A 129 -1.07 1.08 8.44
CA SER A 129 -2.45 0.76 8.81
C SER A 129 -3.44 1.88 8.45
N ALA A 130 -4.53 1.52 7.78
CA ALA A 130 -5.55 2.42 7.24
C ALA A 130 -6.96 1.82 7.38
#